data_AF-A0AA94HLP0-F1
#
_entry.id   AF-A0AA94HLP0-F1
#
_cell.length_a   1.000
_cell.length_b   1.000
_cell.length_c   1.000
_cell.angle_alpha   90.00
_cell.angle_beta   90.00
_cell.angle_gamma   90.00
#
_symmetry.space_group_name_H-M   'P 1'
#
loop_
_entity.id
_entity.type
_entity.pdbx_description
1 polymer ?
#
loop_
_entity_poly.entity_id
_entity_poly.type
_entity_poly.pdbx_seq_one_letter_code
_entity_poly.pdbx_strand_id
1 'polypeptide(L)'
;MTDASGGPEGLSHEEWEELEPQREWTTADRWRMAAWVLIFVNVLVLLLAAPIGDGGLMQAAEAAGSDVQPARLTYWISLLGCALVGNGIGAAAAATRQRWAIVPPILAAAGCWAGFLIAQALV
;
A
#
# COMPACT_ATOMS: atom_id res chain seq x y z
N MET A 1 -1.88 44.40 31.51
CA MET A 1 -0.97 43.29 31.85
C MET A 1 -1.12 42.27 30.72
N THR A 2 -0.05 42.11 29.95
CA THR A 2 0.12 41.10 28.90
C THR A 2 0.51 39.78 29.54
N ASP A 3 -0.28 38.73 29.31
CA ASP A 3 0.23 37.36 29.45
C ASP A 3 0.69 36.83 28.09
N ALA A 4 1.91 36.29 28.11
CA ALA A 4 2.75 35.99 26.97
C ALA A 4 2.76 34.49 26.64
N SER A 5 1.58 33.89 26.54
CA SER A 5 1.40 32.54 26.02
C SER A 5 0.26 32.54 25.02
N GLY A 6 0.57 32.85 23.76
CA GLY A 6 -0.36 32.76 22.62
C GLY A 6 -0.74 31.32 22.25
N GLY A 7 -1.13 30.50 23.23
CA GLY A 7 -1.95 29.32 23.00
C GLY A 7 -3.42 29.74 23.08
N PRO A 8 -4.32 29.17 22.27
CA PRO A 8 -5.74 29.44 22.40
C PRO A 8 -6.19 28.99 23.79
N GLU A 9 -6.32 29.94 24.71
CA GLU A 9 -6.92 29.74 26.02
C GLU A 9 -8.41 29.40 25.84
N GLY A 10 -8.86 28.37 26.54
CA GLY A 10 -10.23 28.32 27.02
C GLY A 10 -11.21 27.43 26.26
N LEU A 11 -10.77 26.29 25.72
CA LEU A 11 -11.70 25.18 25.51
C LEU A 11 -11.41 24.13 26.58
N SER A 12 -12.38 23.89 27.45
CA SER A 12 -12.42 22.75 28.35
C SER A 12 -12.24 21.44 27.55
N HIS A 13 -11.73 20.39 28.20
CA HIS A 13 -11.55 19.10 27.53
C HIS A 13 -12.87 18.56 26.93
N GLU A 14 -14.00 18.96 27.52
CA GLU A 14 -15.38 18.70 27.06
C GLU A 14 -15.74 19.51 25.81
N GLU A 15 -15.34 20.78 25.72
CA GLU A 15 -15.55 21.59 24.50
C GLU A 15 -14.67 21.13 23.33
N TRP A 16 -13.52 20.51 23.60
CA TRP A 16 -12.73 19.80 22.58
C TRP A 16 -13.41 18.50 22.11
N GLU A 17 -14.04 17.74 23.01
CA GLU A 17 -14.80 16.53 22.65
C GLU A 17 -16.10 16.84 21.88
N GLU A 18 -16.74 17.99 22.15
CA GLU A 18 -17.93 18.45 21.39
C GLU A 18 -17.59 18.95 19.97
N LEU A 19 -16.33 19.35 19.72
CA LEU A 19 -15.88 19.85 18.41
C LEU A 19 -15.44 18.76 17.43
N GLU A 20 -15.23 17.53 17.89
CA GLU A 20 -15.20 16.37 17.02
C GLU A 20 -16.60 15.76 16.98
N PRO A 21 -17.48 16.13 16.02
CA PRO A 21 -18.75 15.44 15.88
C PRO A 21 -18.40 13.97 15.74
N GLN A 22 -18.86 13.14 16.70
CA GLN A 22 -18.66 11.70 16.69
C GLN A 22 -19.17 11.18 15.35
N ARG A 23 -18.27 11.10 14.37
CA ARG A 23 -18.65 10.84 13.00
C ARG A 23 -19.00 9.38 12.97
N GLU A 24 -20.29 9.06 13.00
CA GLU A 24 -20.75 7.69 12.88
C GLU A 24 -20.16 7.08 11.61
N TRP A 25 -19.37 6.03 11.80
CA TRP A 25 -18.70 5.35 10.71
C TRP A 25 -19.73 4.60 9.88
N THR A 26 -20.02 5.14 8.70
CA THR A 26 -20.89 4.47 7.75
C THR A 26 -20.23 3.16 7.27
N THR A 27 -21.04 2.20 6.82
CA THR A 27 -20.53 0.96 6.21
C THR A 27 -19.59 1.25 5.03
N ALA A 28 -19.85 2.32 4.27
CA ALA A 28 -19.00 2.75 3.17
C ALA A 28 -17.63 3.26 3.65
N ASP A 29 -17.58 3.99 4.77
CA ASP A 29 -16.32 4.44 5.38
C ASP A 29 -15.48 3.24 5.86
N ARG A 30 -16.13 2.21 6.42
CA ARG A 30 -15.46 0.96 6.83
C ARG A 30 -14.84 0.22 5.65
N TRP A 31 -15.56 0.08 4.54
CA TRP A 31 -15.02 -0.54 3.31
C TRP A 31 -13.89 0.27 2.69
N ARG A 32 -14.00 1.60 2.73
CA ARG A 32 -12.92 2.48 2.27
C ARG A 32 -11.66 2.28 3.12
N MET A 33 -11.78 2.24 4.44
CA MET A 33 -10.64 1.94 5.32
C MET A 33 -10.09 0.54 5.08
N ALA A 34 -10.93 -0.47 4.93
CA ALA A 34 -10.49 -1.83 4.60
C ALA A 34 -9.70 -1.86 3.27
N ALA A 35 -10.13 -1.11 2.25
CA ALA A 35 -9.38 -0.98 1.00
C ALA A 35 -8.00 -0.35 1.22
N TRP A 36 -7.91 0.72 2.01
CA TRP A 36 -6.62 1.35 2.34
C TRP A 36 -5.70 0.44 3.15
N VAL A 37 -6.25 -0.31 4.11
CA VAL A 37 -5.49 -1.31 4.87
C VAL A 37 -5.00 -2.42 3.94
N LEU A 38 -5.83 -2.91 3.02
CA LEU A 38 -5.44 -3.94 2.05
C LEU A 38 -4.28 -3.45 1.16
N ILE A 39 -4.39 -2.24 0.62
CA ILE A 39 -3.35 -1.58 -0.19
C ILE A 39 -2.05 -1.51 0.60
N PHE A 40 -2.11 -1.00 1.83
CA PHE A 40 -0.94 -0.86 2.70
C PHE A 40 -0.29 -2.22 3.01
N VAL A 41 -1.09 -3.20 3.42
CA VAL A 41 -0.60 -4.56 3.70
C VAL A 41 0.00 -5.20 2.46
N ASN A 42 -0.62 -5.02 1.29
CA ASN A 42 -0.08 -5.56 0.04
C ASN A 42 1.30 -4.96 -0.30
N VAL A 43 1.46 -3.63 -0.18
CA VAL A 43 2.78 -2.97 -0.34
C VAL A 43 3.78 -3.51 0.66
N LEU A 44 3.39 -3.57 1.94
CA LEU A 44 4.28 -3.98 3.01
C LEU A 44 4.78 -5.41 2.78
N VAL A 45 3.88 -6.35 2.45
CA VAL A 45 4.25 -7.74 2.21
C VAL A 45 5.14 -7.87 0.96
N LEU A 46 4.85 -7.12 -0.12
CA LEU A 46 5.71 -7.11 -1.31
C LEU A 46 7.12 -6.58 -0.98
N LEU A 47 7.23 -5.52 -0.19
CA LEU A 47 8.53 -4.98 0.24
C LEU A 47 9.29 -5.96 1.14
N LEU A 48 8.60 -6.65 2.05
CA LEU A 48 9.20 -7.67 2.90
C LEU A 48 9.64 -8.91 2.11
N ALA A 49 8.94 -9.26 1.04
CA ALA A 49 9.25 -10.40 0.19
C ALA A 49 10.27 -10.07 -0.92
N ALA A 50 10.48 -8.80 -1.26
CA ALA A 50 11.38 -8.38 -2.33
C ALA A 50 12.83 -8.90 -2.20
N PRO A 51 13.44 -8.95 -1.00
CA PRO A 51 14.79 -9.51 -0.85
C PRO A 51 14.88 -11.01 -1.18
N ILE A 52 13.78 -11.75 -1.05
CA ILE A 52 13.74 -13.19 -1.33
C ILE A 52 13.91 -13.43 -2.83
N GLY A 53 13.20 -12.67 -3.66
CA GLY A 53 13.33 -12.77 -5.12
C GLY A 53 14.68 -12.25 -5.62
N ASP A 54 15.19 -11.15 -5.05
CA ASP A 54 16.52 -10.61 -5.38
C ASP A 54 17.64 -11.62 -5.06
N GLY A 55 17.55 -12.31 -3.91
CA GLY A 55 18.49 -13.36 -3.53
C GLY A 55 18.43 -14.59 -4.44
N GLY A 56 17.24 -15.00 -4.87
CA GLY A 56 17.07 -16.10 -5.84
C GLY A 56 17.71 -15.79 -7.19
N LEU A 57 17.52 -14.56 -7.70
CA LEU A 57 18.16 -14.08 -8.93
C LEU A 57 19.70 -14.13 -8.86
N MET A 58 20.28 -13.72 -7.71
CA MET A 58 21.72 -13.80 -7.51
C MET A 58 22.23 -15.24 -7.55
N GLN A 59 21.55 -16.17 -6.87
CA GLN A 59 21.93 -17.58 -6.87
C GLN A 59 21.83 -18.20 -8.27
N ALA A 60 20.77 -17.88 -9.02
CA ALA A 60 20.57 -18.35 -10.38
C ALA A 60 21.66 -17.82 -11.34
N ALA A 61 22.00 -16.53 -11.24
CA ALA A 61 23.06 -15.93 -12.05
C ALA A 61 24.44 -16.49 -11.72
N GLU A 62 24.73 -16.71 -10.43
CA GLU A 62 25.98 -17.34 -9.99
C GLU A 62 26.10 -18.79 -10.50
N ALA A 63 25.02 -19.56 -10.45
CA ALA A 63 24.97 -20.91 -11.00
C ALA A 63 25.11 -20.96 -12.54
N ALA A 64 24.57 -19.96 -13.24
CA ALA A 64 24.61 -19.85 -14.69
C ALA A 64 25.91 -19.20 -15.23
N GLY A 65 26.74 -18.62 -14.36
CA GLY A 65 27.90 -17.83 -14.76
C GLY A 65 27.53 -16.60 -15.60
N SER A 66 26.33 -16.05 -15.40
CA SER A 66 25.77 -14.96 -16.20
C SER A 66 25.74 -13.64 -15.43
N ASP A 67 25.59 -12.52 -16.17
CA ASP A 67 25.43 -11.20 -15.55
C ASP A 67 24.03 -11.05 -14.94
N VAL A 68 23.99 -10.76 -13.64
CA VAL A 68 22.75 -10.59 -12.86
C VAL A 68 22.12 -9.21 -13.04
N GLN A 69 22.87 -8.19 -13.45
CA GLN A 69 22.40 -6.80 -13.47
C GLN A 69 21.12 -6.58 -14.28
N PRO A 70 20.99 -7.09 -15.52
CA PRO A 70 19.79 -6.90 -16.33
C PRO A 70 18.54 -7.53 -15.68
N ALA A 71 18.67 -8.77 -15.20
CA ALA A 71 17.56 -9.51 -14.58
C ALA A 71 17.11 -8.86 -13.26
N ARG A 72 18.08 -8.37 -12.48
CA ARG A 72 17.83 -7.62 -11.24
C ARG A 72 17.10 -6.30 -11.50
N LEU A 73 17.50 -5.55 -12.52
CA LEU A 73 16.82 -4.31 -12.91
C LEU A 73 15.37 -4.59 -13.33
N THR A 74 15.15 -5.61 -14.17
CA THR A 74 13.80 -6.02 -14.59
C THR A 74 12.94 -6.42 -13.39
N TYR A 75 13.49 -7.21 -12.46
CA TYR A 75 12.79 -7.59 -11.24
C TYR A 75 12.30 -6.39 -10.43
N TRP A 76 13.17 -5.42 -10.15
CA TRP A 76 12.80 -4.24 -9.37
C TRP A 76 11.84 -3.30 -10.11
N ILE A 77 11.98 -3.14 -11.44
CA ILE A 77 11.02 -2.38 -12.25
C ILE A 77 9.65 -3.07 -12.24
N SER A 78 9.61 -4.38 -12.41
CA SER A 78 8.37 -5.16 -12.35
C SER A 78 7.72 -5.05 -10.97
N LEU A 79 8.49 -5.14 -9.89
CA LEU A 79 8.02 -4.98 -8.53
C LEU A 79 7.44 -3.57 -8.29
N LEU A 80 8.13 -2.54 -8.78
CA LEU A 80 7.67 -1.16 -8.73
C LEU A 80 6.38 -0.95 -9.52
N GLY A 81 6.30 -1.48 -10.75
CA GLY A 81 5.09 -1.41 -11.58
C GLY A 81 3.91 -2.13 -10.94
N CYS A 82 4.15 -3.31 -10.39
CA CYS A 82 3.18 -4.08 -9.62
C CYS A 82 2.66 -3.30 -8.41
N ALA A 83 3.55 -2.67 -7.64
CA ALA A 83 3.17 -1.81 -6.52
C ALA A 83 2.41 -0.56 -6.98
N LEU A 84 2.83 0.12 -8.04
CA LEU A 84 2.20 1.37 -8.47
C LEU A 84 0.81 1.14 -9.09
N VAL A 85 0.70 0.19 -10.03
CA VAL A 85 -0.57 -0.09 -10.72
C VAL A 85 -1.59 -0.66 -9.75
N GLY A 86 -1.18 -1.62 -8.92
CA GLY A 86 -2.09 -2.28 -7.99
C GLY A 86 -2.65 -1.32 -6.93
N ASN A 87 -1.78 -0.48 -6.37
CA ASN A 87 -2.17 0.46 -5.33
C ASN A 87 -2.82 1.73 -5.88
N GLY A 88 -2.48 2.16 -7.10
CA GLY A 88 -3.14 3.26 -7.79
C GLY A 88 -4.60 2.97 -8.12
N ILE A 89 -4.90 1.75 -8.59
CA ILE A 89 -6.28 1.28 -8.82
C ILE A 89 -7.04 1.20 -7.49
N GLY A 90 -6.40 0.68 -6.44
CA GLY A 90 -7.01 0.60 -5.12
C GLY A 90 -7.34 1.97 -4.52
N ALA A 91 -6.42 2.93 -4.65
CA ALA A 91 -6.62 4.30 -4.18
C ALA A 91 -7.73 5.02 -4.96
N ALA A 92 -7.78 4.84 -6.29
CA ALA A 92 -8.84 5.38 -7.13
C ALA A 92 -10.22 4.79 -6.78
N ALA A 93 -10.29 3.48 -6.53
CA ALA A 93 -11.52 2.83 -6.10
C ALA A 93 -11.98 3.31 -4.71
N ALA A 94 -11.05 3.41 -3.75
CA ALA A 94 -11.33 3.92 -2.41
C ALA A 94 -11.81 5.39 -2.41
N ALA A 95 -11.40 6.19 -3.40
CA ALA A 95 -11.82 7.59 -3.55
C ALA A 95 -13.27 7.76 -4.05
N THR A 96 -13.85 6.77 -4.73
CA THR A 96 -15.14 6.96 -5.45
C THR A 96 -16.41 6.68 -4.64
N ARG A 97 -16.32 6.36 -3.33
CA ARG A 97 -17.47 6.05 -2.44
C ARG A 97 -18.48 5.02 -3.00
N GLN A 98 -18.07 4.17 -3.95
CA GLN A 98 -18.97 3.18 -4.53
C GLN A 98 -19.08 1.92 -3.67
N ARG A 99 -20.26 1.28 -3.72
CA ARG A 99 -20.59 0.02 -3.03
C ARG A 99 -19.64 -1.17 -3.33
N TRP A 100 -18.81 -1.05 -4.38
CA TRP A 100 -17.84 -2.07 -4.82
C TRP A 100 -16.38 -1.59 -4.74
N ALA A 101 -16.09 -0.53 -3.98
CA ALA A 101 -14.76 0.07 -3.88
C ALA A 101 -13.64 -0.91 -3.43
N ILE A 102 -13.98 -2.03 -2.80
CA ILE A 102 -13.04 -3.06 -2.37
C ILE A 102 -12.62 -4.03 -3.49
N VAL A 103 -13.44 -4.19 -4.54
CA VAL A 103 -13.20 -5.17 -5.61
C VAL A 103 -11.96 -4.81 -6.44
N PRO A 104 -11.76 -3.56 -6.90
CA PRO A 104 -10.57 -3.21 -7.67
C PRO A 104 -9.25 -3.40 -6.88
N PRO A 105 -9.11 -2.99 -5.60
CA PRO A 105 -7.95 -3.32 -4.78
C PRO A 105 -7.65 -4.83 -4.69
N ILE A 106 -8.68 -5.67 -4.55
CA ILE A 106 -8.51 -7.13 -4.46
C ILE A 106 -7.98 -7.69 -5.79
N LEU A 107 -8.60 -7.32 -6.91
CA LEU A 107 -8.18 -7.79 -8.23
C LEU A 107 -6.77 -7.30 -8.58
N ALA A 108 -6.47 -6.05 -8.22
CA ALA A 108 -5.13 -5.47 -8.32
C ALA A 108 -4.10 -6.29 -7.54
N ALA A 109 -4.37 -6.58 -6.26
CA ALA A 109 -3.48 -7.39 -5.44
C ALA A 109 -3.30 -8.80 -6.03
N ALA A 110 -4.38 -9.46 -6.44
CA ALA A 110 -4.30 -10.78 -7.07
C ALA A 110 -3.46 -10.79 -8.35
N GLY A 111 -3.63 -9.79 -9.23
CA GLY A 111 -2.81 -9.65 -10.44
C GLY A 111 -1.33 -9.36 -10.12
N CYS A 112 -1.08 -8.56 -9.09
CA CYS A 112 0.26 -8.24 -8.57
C CYS A 112 1.01 -9.52 -8.15
N TRP A 113 0.35 -10.36 -7.33
CA TRP A 113 0.92 -11.61 -6.85
C TRP A 113 1.07 -12.67 -7.95
N ALA A 114 0.10 -12.77 -8.86
CA ALA A 114 0.22 -13.65 -10.02
C ALA A 114 1.44 -13.26 -10.88
N GLY A 115 1.62 -11.97 -11.18
CA GLY A 115 2.78 -11.46 -11.91
C GLY A 115 4.10 -11.73 -11.19
N PHE A 116 4.14 -11.51 -9.87
CA PHE A 116 5.32 -11.80 -9.05
C PHE A 116 5.72 -13.28 -9.07
N LEU A 117 4.74 -14.19 -8.94
CA LEU A 117 4.99 -15.63 -8.98
C LEU A 117 5.43 -16.11 -10.37
N ILE A 118 4.83 -15.59 -11.44
CA ILE A 118 5.24 -15.91 -12.81
C ILE A 118 6.67 -15.43 -13.07
N ALA A 119 7.01 -14.21 -12.62
CA ALA A 119 8.36 -13.68 -12.75
C ALA A 119 9.39 -14.53 -12.00
N GLN A 120 9.06 -15.05 -10.82
CA GLN A 120 9.92 -15.98 -10.09
C GLN A 120 10.08 -17.35 -10.77
N ALA A 121 9.05 -17.85 -11.47
CA ALA A 121 9.11 -19.15 -12.12
C ALA A 121 9.88 -19.14 -13.46
N LEU A 122 10.11 -17.96 -14.05
CA LEU A 122 10.81 -17.79 -15.33
C LEU A 122 12.32 -17.52 -15.17
N VAL A 123 12.78 -17.33 -13.94
CA VAL A 123 14.18 -17.17 -13.53
C VAL A 123 14.69 -18.51 -13.00
#